data_AF-A0A016X0C6-F1
#
_entry.id   AF-A0A016X0C6-F1
#
_cell.length_a   1.000
_cell.length_b   1.000
_cell.length_c   1.000
_cell.angle_alpha   90.00
_cell.angle_beta   90.00
_cell.angle_gamma   90.00
#
_symmetry.space_group_name_H-M   'P 1'
#
loop_
_entity.id
_entity.type
_entity.pdbx_description
1 polymer ?
#
loop_
_entity_poly.entity_id
_entity_poly.type
_entity_poly.pdbx_seq_one_letter_code
_entity_poly.pdbx_strand_id
1 'polypeptide(L)'
;MYCILSVVNERRRTAMQSLPDQYIDFSEKCYLQGRDFFAREPDSCEMMENVLFVTRSDGRPTGDAFVQFSDEEQGQRALSKHRQTIGNRYIELFRSTSAEVQQVVKRSTEPSAGNGTRRDCVRLRGLPYEARVEHVVEFLGEHARFIQFQGVHMVFNSQGHPSGEAFIQMNSEQAAAGAAAAAHNKFMVIGKKQRYIEVSTGYCNSVVTSQH
;
A
#
# COMPACT_ATOMS: atom_id res chain seq x y z
N MET A 1 -17.79 18.33 9.61
CA MET A 1 -16.43 18.93 9.55
C MET A 1 -15.40 17.85 9.24
N TYR A 2 -14.25 18.13 8.59
CA TYR A 2 -13.17 17.16 8.41
C TYR A 2 -12.03 17.40 9.40
N CYS A 3 -11.43 16.32 9.91
CA CYS A 3 -10.14 16.38 10.59
C CYS A 3 -9.15 15.42 9.92
N ILE A 4 -7.88 15.82 9.86
CA ILE A 4 -6.78 14.92 9.52
C ILE A 4 -6.35 14.22 10.82
N LEU A 5 -6.42 12.89 10.81
CA LEU A 5 -5.87 11.99 11.80
C LEU A 5 -4.50 11.50 11.30
N SER A 6 -3.43 11.94 11.94
CA SER A 6 -2.07 11.46 11.68
C SER A 6 -1.61 10.55 12.82
N VAL A 7 -1.35 9.28 12.52
CA VAL A 7 -0.76 8.34 13.48
C VAL A 7 0.75 8.53 13.46
N VAL A 8 1.25 9.35 14.37
CA VAL A 8 2.67 9.72 14.39
C VAL A 8 3.49 8.63 15.09
N ASN A 9 4.50 8.14 14.38
CA ASN A 9 5.44 7.16 14.90
C ASN A 9 6.67 7.86 15.49
N GLU A 10 6.76 7.96 16.82
CA GLU A 10 8.05 8.08 17.46
C GLU A 10 8.84 6.79 17.19
N ARG A 11 9.84 6.91 16.31
CA ARG A 11 10.87 5.93 15.93
C ARG A 11 10.72 4.56 16.61
N ARG A 12 10.26 3.55 15.88
CA ARG A 12 10.80 2.19 15.94
C ARG A 12 10.42 1.38 14.70
N ARG A 13 11.44 1.05 13.90
CA ARG A 13 11.51 -0.22 13.17
C ARG A 13 11.50 -1.33 14.21
N THR A 14 10.37 -1.98 14.43
CA THR A 14 10.37 -3.36 14.91
C THR A 14 9.04 -4.07 14.64
N ALA A 15 9.17 -5.27 14.08
CA ALA A 15 8.22 -6.38 14.07
C ALA A 15 6.94 -6.26 13.22
N MET A 16 7.04 -6.69 11.95
CA MET A 16 6.05 -7.61 11.39
C MET A 16 6.73 -8.98 11.25
N GLN A 17 6.82 -9.70 12.36
CA GLN A 17 7.02 -11.15 12.37
C GLN A 17 5.85 -11.75 13.13
N SER A 18 5.24 -12.74 12.48
CA SER A 18 4.26 -13.73 12.96
C SER A 18 2.97 -13.22 13.60
N LEU A 19 1.83 -13.45 12.94
CA LEU A 19 0.89 -14.54 13.26
C LEU A 19 -0.21 -14.67 12.16
N PRO A 20 -0.82 -15.86 12.01
CA PRO A 20 -1.62 -16.26 10.85
C PRO A 20 -3.13 -15.92 10.98
N ASP A 21 -3.82 -15.90 9.84
CA ASP A 21 -5.27 -16.05 9.63
C ASP A 21 -6.25 -15.35 10.59
N GLN A 22 -6.54 -14.08 10.30
CA GLN A 22 -7.92 -13.57 10.22
C GLN A 22 -7.90 -12.30 9.36
N TYR A 23 -8.52 -12.39 8.19
CA TYR A 23 -8.46 -11.42 7.09
C TYR A 23 -9.31 -10.18 7.40
N ILE A 24 -8.83 -9.30 8.28
CA ILE A 24 -9.35 -7.95 8.45
C ILE A 24 -8.41 -7.03 7.67
N ASP A 25 -8.94 -6.30 6.69
CA ASP A 25 -8.16 -5.34 5.90
C ASP A 25 -7.48 -4.35 6.86
N PHE A 26 -6.24 -3.94 6.59
CA PHE A 26 -5.51 -2.97 7.42
C PHE A 26 -6.34 -1.69 7.61
N SER A 27 -7.10 -1.31 6.57
CA SER A 27 -8.06 -0.19 6.59
C SER A 27 -9.17 -0.39 7.63
N GLU A 28 -9.75 -1.60 7.70
CA GLU A 28 -10.85 -1.95 8.62
C GLU A 28 -10.36 -1.98 10.08
N LYS A 29 -9.16 -2.50 10.33
CA LYS A 29 -8.56 -2.45 11.67
C LYS A 29 -8.28 -1.01 12.13
N CYS A 30 -7.76 -0.18 11.23
CA CYS A 30 -7.52 1.24 11.53
C CYS A 30 -8.83 2.01 11.74
N TYR A 31 -9.88 1.70 10.97
CA TYR A 31 -11.21 2.28 11.14
C TYR A 31 -11.79 1.96 12.53
N LEU A 32 -11.78 0.69 12.93
CA LEU A 32 -12.29 0.28 14.24
C LEU A 32 -11.53 0.95 15.39
N GLN A 33 -10.20 1.01 15.29
CA GLN A 33 -9.37 1.69 16.30
C GLN A 33 -9.66 3.20 16.38
N GLY A 34 -9.88 3.86 15.24
CA GLY A 34 -10.27 5.27 15.20
C GLY A 34 -11.66 5.49 15.82
N ARG A 35 -12.63 4.66 15.45
CA ARG A 35 -14.00 4.72 15.97
C ARG A 35 -14.01 4.58 17.49
N ASP A 36 -13.37 3.54 18.00
CA ASP A 36 -13.30 3.25 19.43
C ASP A 36 -12.50 4.31 20.20
N PHE A 37 -11.62 5.06 19.54
CA PHE A 37 -10.90 6.17 20.13
C PHE A 37 -11.78 7.43 20.27
N PHE A 38 -12.50 7.81 19.22
CA PHE A 38 -13.39 8.98 19.24
C PHE A 38 -14.61 8.79 20.14
N ALA A 39 -15.07 7.55 20.32
CA ALA A 39 -16.18 7.22 21.21
C ALA A 39 -15.84 7.26 22.72
N ARG A 40 -14.57 7.47 23.12
CA ARG A 40 -14.17 7.50 24.54
C ARG A 40 -14.63 8.78 25.22
N GLU A 41 -15.00 8.68 26.49
CA GLU A 41 -15.21 9.84 27.37
C GLU A 41 -13.90 10.32 28.04
N PRO A 42 -13.81 11.60 28.45
CA PRO A 42 -14.74 12.68 28.14
C PRO A 42 -14.65 13.11 26.66
N ASP A 43 -15.64 13.87 26.19
CA ASP A 43 -15.75 14.39 24.82
C ASP A 43 -15.94 13.31 23.76
N SER A 44 -16.80 12.32 24.02
CA SER A 44 -17.15 11.34 22.99
C SER A 44 -17.71 12.04 21.75
N CYS A 45 -17.29 11.56 20.58
CA CYS A 45 -17.74 12.08 19.30
C CYS A 45 -17.93 10.97 18.26
N GLU A 46 -18.86 11.22 17.34
CA GLU A 46 -19.23 10.26 16.30
C GLU A 46 -18.58 10.65 14.98
N MET A 47 -17.68 9.79 14.49
CA MET A 47 -17.16 9.89 13.13
C MET A 47 -18.09 9.18 12.15
N MET A 48 -18.20 9.72 10.93
CA MET A 48 -18.94 9.09 9.84
C MET A 48 -18.19 7.85 9.32
N GLU A 49 -18.91 6.96 8.64
CA GLU A 49 -18.33 5.72 8.08
C GLU A 49 -17.23 5.98 7.04
N ASN A 50 -17.28 7.13 6.37
CA ASN A 50 -16.33 7.49 5.32
C ASN A 50 -15.02 8.03 5.90
N VAL A 51 -14.04 7.15 6.10
CA VAL A 51 -12.64 7.51 6.42
C VAL A 51 -11.78 7.36 5.18
N LEU A 52 -11.11 8.45 4.77
CA LEU A 52 -10.21 8.47 3.62
C LEU A 52 -8.77 8.27 4.07
N PHE A 53 -8.23 7.07 3.93
CA PHE A 53 -6.82 6.80 4.20
C PHE A 53 -5.93 7.40 3.11
N VAL A 54 -4.92 8.15 3.54
CA VAL A 54 -3.92 8.72 2.64
C VAL A 54 -2.88 7.65 2.35
N THR A 55 -2.74 7.34 1.07
CA THR A 55 -1.69 6.46 0.58
C THR A 55 -0.71 7.27 -0.25
N ARG A 56 0.53 6.83 -0.22
CA ARG A 56 1.55 7.33 -1.14
C ARG A 56 1.23 6.81 -2.54
N SER A 57 1.89 7.41 -3.55
CA SER A 57 1.85 6.90 -4.92
C SER A 57 2.28 5.42 -5.04
N ASP A 58 3.08 4.93 -4.08
CA ASP A 58 3.51 3.53 -4.03
C ASP A 58 2.48 2.56 -3.40
N GLY A 59 1.30 3.07 -3.01
CA GLY A 59 0.22 2.32 -2.36
C GLY A 59 0.43 2.09 -0.86
N ARG A 60 1.56 2.51 -0.27
CA ARG A 60 1.77 2.38 1.18
C ARG A 60 0.97 3.43 1.94
N PRO A 61 0.38 3.07 3.10
CA PRO A 61 -0.28 4.05 3.96
C PRO A 61 0.75 5.06 4.47
N THR A 62 0.38 6.36 4.47
CA THR A 62 1.24 7.40 5.07
C THR A 62 1.16 7.37 6.60
N GLY A 63 0.08 6.80 7.15
CA GLY A 63 -0.31 6.97 8.54
C GLY A 63 -1.32 8.09 8.74
N ASP A 64 -1.70 8.80 7.67
CA ASP A 64 -2.72 9.86 7.72
C ASP A 64 -4.06 9.36 7.18
N ALA A 65 -5.14 9.88 7.76
CA ALA A 65 -6.51 9.66 7.29
C ALA A 65 -7.34 10.92 7.46
N PHE A 66 -8.25 11.19 6.53
CA PHE A 66 -9.29 12.20 6.73
C PHE A 66 -10.52 11.53 7.33
N VAL A 67 -10.96 12.07 8.46
CA VAL A 67 -12.16 11.63 9.18
C VAL A 67 -13.22 12.71 9.05
N GLN A 68 -14.40 12.32 8.59
CA GLN A 68 -15.56 13.21 8.52
C GLN A 68 -16.40 13.07 9.79
N PHE A 69 -16.83 14.21 10.33
CA PHE A 69 -17.78 14.30 11.44
C PHE A 69 -19.09 14.92 10.95
N SER A 70 -20.21 14.54 11.59
CA SER A 70 -21.57 14.98 11.22
C SER A 70 -21.71 16.51 11.19
N ASP A 71 -21.04 17.20 12.11
CA ASP A 71 -21.11 18.65 12.29
C ASP A 71 -19.77 19.22 12.81
N GLU A 72 -19.74 20.52 13.11
CA GLU A 72 -18.56 21.22 13.61
C GLU A 72 -18.30 20.99 15.10
N GLU A 73 -19.35 20.76 15.90
CA GLU A 73 -19.24 20.54 17.33
C GLU A 73 -18.56 19.18 17.62
N GLN A 74 -18.96 18.14 16.89
CA GLN A 74 -18.34 16.81 16.92
C GLN A 74 -16.87 16.86 16.49
N GLY A 75 -16.57 17.64 15.44
CA GLY A 75 -15.19 17.86 15.00
C GLY A 75 -14.37 18.61 16.06
N GLN A 76 -14.95 19.57 16.78
CA GLN A 76 -14.29 20.29 17.85
C GLN A 76 -13.99 19.38 19.06
N ARG A 77 -14.92 18.49 19.43
CA ARG A 77 -14.70 17.43 20.42
C ARG A 77 -13.61 16.45 19.98
N ALA A 78 -13.57 16.07 18.70
CA ALA A 78 -12.48 15.27 18.16
C ALA A 78 -11.13 15.98 18.35
N LEU A 79 -11.04 17.28 18.04
CA LEU A 79 -9.81 18.06 18.20
C LEU A 79 -9.34 18.18 19.65
N SER A 80 -10.23 18.11 20.66
CA SER A 80 -9.82 18.08 22.08
C SER A 80 -9.03 16.81 22.43
N LYS A 81 -9.13 15.77 21.61
CA LYS A 81 -8.37 14.51 21.74
C LYS A 81 -7.00 14.51 21.04
N HIS A 82 -6.56 15.65 20.51
CA HIS A 82 -5.22 15.80 19.92
C HIS A 82 -4.12 15.36 20.92
N ARG A 83 -3.13 14.58 20.45
CA ARG A 83 -2.03 14.00 21.25
C ARG A 83 -2.40 12.93 22.28
N GLN A 84 -3.66 12.51 22.33
CA GLN A 84 -4.01 11.28 23.06
C GLN A 84 -3.53 10.04 22.29
N THR A 85 -3.70 8.85 22.88
CA THR A 85 -3.13 7.60 22.37
C THR A 85 -4.17 6.59 21.85
N ILE A 86 -3.84 5.98 20.71
CA ILE A 86 -4.46 4.77 20.18
C ILE A 86 -3.47 3.62 20.38
N GLY A 87 -3.78 2.73 21.33
CA GLY A 87 -2.84 1.70 21.77
C GLY A 87 -1.57 2.34 22.32
N ASN A 88 -0.42 2.03 21.71
CA ASN A 88 0.89 2.55 22.13
C ASN A 88 1.38 3.71 21.24
N ARG A 89 0.49 4.34 20.48
CA ARG A 89 0.83 5.43 19.54
C ARG A 89 0.03 6.66 19.90
N TYR A 90 0.68 7.82 19.95
CA TYR A 90 -0.04 9.09 20.01
C TYR A 90 -0.54 9.46 18.61
N ILE A 91 -1.65 10.16 18.57
CA ILE A 91 -2.23 10.67 17.34
C ILE A 91 -2.12 12.19 17.31
N GLU A 92 -2.02 12.75 16.12
CA GLU A 92 -2.20 14.17 15.89
C GLU A 92 -3.49 14.38 15.11
N LEU A 93 -4.30 15.31 15.60
CA LEU A 93 -5.54 15.75 14.98
C LEU A 93 -5.42 17.19 14.54
N PHE A 94 -5.76 17.46 13.28
CA PHE A 94 -5.78 18.81 12.72
C PHE A 94 -7.11 19.07 12.03
N ARG A 95 -7.62 20.30 12.15
CA ARG A 95 -8.78 20.74 11.38
C ARG A 95 -8.42 20.69 9.90
N SER A 96 -9.32 20.16 9.08
CA SER A 96 -9.14 20.12 7.63
C SER A 96 -10.39 20.61 6.90
N THR A 97 -10.17 21.14 5.70
CA THR A 97 -11.21 21.68 4.84
C THR A 97 -11.64 20.64 3.80
N SER A 98 -12.86 20.79 3.30
CA SER A 98 -13.35 19.99 2.16
C SER A 98 -12.47 20.16 0.91
N ALA A 99 -11.83 21.32 0.72
CA ALA A 99 -10.92 21.58 -0.39
C ALA A 99 -9.65 20.72 -0.32
N GLU A 100 -9.05 20.57 0.86
CA GLU A 100 -7.88 19.71 1.08
C GLU A 100 -8.22 18.24 0.83
N VAL A 101 -9.37 17.79 1.35
CA VAL A 101 -9.89 16.43 1.09
C VAL A 101 -10.08 16.22 -0.41
N GLN A 102 -10.73 17.15 -1.10
CA GLN A 102 -10.95 17.07 -2.54
C GLN A 102 -9.64 17.05 -3.35
N GLN A 103 -8.59 17.74 -2.90
CA GLN A 103 -7.28 17.67 -3.56
C GLN A 103 -6.65 16.28 -3.43
N VAL A 104 -6.79 15.65 -2.27
CA VAL A 104 -6.30 14.27 -2.06
C VAL A 104 -7.14 13.27 -2.85
N VAL A 105 -8.47 13.42 -2.84
CA VAL A 105 -9.37 12.61 -3.67
C VAL A 105 -9.04 12.78 -5.14
N LYS A 106 -8.84 14.00 -5.65
CA LYS A 106 -8.43 14.24 -7.04
C LYS A 106 -7.12 13.54 -7.39
N ARG A 107 -6.11 13.54 -6.51
CA ARG A 107 -4.89 12.74 -6.73
C ARG A 107 -5.16 11.24 -6.82
N SER A 108 -6.21 10.77 -6.15
CA SER A 108 -6.68 9.39 -6.21
C SER A 108 -7.67 9.11 -7.36
N THR A 109 -8.32 10.12 -7.94
CA THR A 109 -9.42 9.99 -8.92
C THR A 109 -9.14 10.62 -10.29
N GLU A 110 -8.04 11.33 -10.51
CA GLU A 110 -7.64 11.81 -11.84
C GLU A 110 -7.33 10.59 -12.74
N PRO A 111 -8.09 10.38 -13.82
CA PRO A 111 -7.83 9.31 -14.77
C PRO A 111 -6.65 9.70 -15.65
N SER A 112 -5.43 9.62 -15.13
CA SER A 112 -4.28 9.41 -16.00
C SER A 112 -4.49 8.05 -16.66
N ALA A 113 -4.65 8.04 -17.98
CA ALA A 113 -4.77 6.82 -18.76
C ALA A 113 -3.58 5.89 -18.45
N GLY A 114 -3.80 4.87 -17.59
CA GLY A 114 -2.77 3.92 -17.21
C GLY A 114 -3.01 3.27 -15.85
N ASN A 115 -3.95 2.32 -15.77
CA ASN A 115 -3.92 1.11 -14.91
C ASN A 115 -3.63 1.19 -13.39
N GLY A 116 -3.53 2.38 -12.80
CA GLY A 116 -2.93 2.61 -11.48
C GLY A 116 -3.73 2.28 -10.22
N THR A 117 -5.02 2.06 -10.34
CA THR A 117 -5.89 1.63 -9.23
C THR A 117 -6.07 0.12 -9.19
N ARG A 118 -5.58 -0.60 -10.19
CA ARG A 118 -5.74 -2.05 -10.30
C ARG A 118 -4.58 -2.74 -9.60
N ARG A 119 -4.89 -3.76 -8.80
CA ARG A 119 -3.90 -4.64 -8.14
C ARG A 119 -3.33 -5.68 -9.11
N ASP A 120 -3.08 -5.26 -10.36
CA ASP A 120 -2.61 -6.11 -11.44
C ASP A 120 -1.08 -6.10 -11.59
N CYS A 121 -0.34 -5.60 -10.58
CA CYS A 121 1.12 -5.73 -10.52
C CYS A 121 1.55 -6.96 -9.73
N VAL A 122 2.58 -7.64 -10.20
CA VAL A 122 3.38 -8.57 -9.41
C VAL A 122 4.78 -7.97 -9.19
N ARG A 123 5.28 -8.03 -7.96
CA ARG A 123 6.67 -7.67 -7.62
C ARG A 123 7.44 -8.93 -7.25
N LEU A 124 8.59 -9.12 -7.90
CA LEU A 124 9.57 -10.15 -7.57
C LEU A 124 10.74 -9.51 -6.82
N ARG A 125 11.19 -10.17 -5.77
CA ARG A 125 12.39 -9.78 -5.00
C ARG A 125 13.28 -11.00 -4.77
N GLY A 126 14.59 -10.76 -4.78
CA GLY A 126 15.59 -11.80 -4.57
C GLY A 126 16.09 -12.44 -5.87
N LEU A 127 15.81 -11.83 -7.03
CA LEU A 127 16.28 -12.31 -8.33
C LEU A 127 17.81 -12.49 -8.31
N PRO A 128 18.35 -13.57 -8.91
CA PRO A 128 19.78 -13.70 -9.16
C PRO A 128 20.32 -12.50 -9.94
N TYR A 129 21.59 -12.17 -9.73
CA TYR A 129 22.21 -11.02 -10.39
C TYR A 129 22.21 -11.15 -11.93
N GLU A 130 22.31 -12.37 -12.43
CA GLU A 130 22.27 -12.68 -13.86
C GLU A 130 20.85 -12.75 -14.45
N ALA A 131 19.81 -12.56 -13.63
CA ALA A 131 18.42 -12.66 -14.08
C ALA A 131 18.10 -11.63 -15.17
N ARG A 132 17.34 -12.09 -16.15
CA ARG A 132 16.88 -11.33 -17.32
C ARG A 132 15.38 -11.49 -17.44
N VAL A 133 14.76 -10.69 -18.31
CA VAL A 133 13.33 -10.76 -18.61
C VAL A 133 12.90 -12.18 -18.98
N GLU A 134 13.71 -12.89 -19.75
CA GLU A 134 13.47 -14.29 -20.17
C GLU A 134 13.29 -15.23 -18.95
N HIS A 135 14.16 -15.10 -17.94
CA HIS A 135 14.06 -15.90 -16.72
C HIS A 135 12.83 -15.55 -15.88
N VAL A 136 12.37 -14.30 -15.90
CA VAL A 136 11.13 -13.88 -15.21
C VAL A 136 9.91 -14.53 -15.86
N VAL A 137 9.87 -14.55 -17.19
CA VAL A 137 8.80 -15.19 -17.97
C VAL A 137 8.79 -16.70 -17.69
N GLU A 138 9.95 -17.36 -17.70
CA GLU A 138 10.07 -18.79 -17.39
C GLU A 138 9.62 -19.09 -15.95
N PHE A 139 10.05 -18.27 -14.98
CA PHE A 139 9.69 -18.44 -13.57
C PHE A 139 8.17 -18.29 -13.30
N LEU A 140 7.49 -17.39 -14.03
CA LEU A 140 6.04 -17.22 -13.94
C LEU A 140 5.25 -18.32 -14.69
N GLY A 141 5.91 -19.09 -15.56
CA GLY A 141 5.34 -20.24 -16.25
C GLY A 141 4.02 -19.92 -16.97
N GLU A 142 2.98 -20.71 -16.71
CA GLU A 142 1.66 -20.53 -17.34
C GLU A 142 1.02 -19.16 -17.07
N HIS A 143 1.43 -18.45 -16.01
CA HIS A 143 0.92 -17.12 -15.73
C HIS A 143 1.55 -16.05 -16.61
N ALA A 144 2.66 -16.33 -17.30
CA ALA A 144 3.32 -15.38 -18.17
C ALA A 144 2.45 -14.93 -19.36
N ARG A 145 1.46 -15.74 -19.77
CA ARG A 145 0.49 -15.37 -20.83
C ARG A 145 -0.41 -14.19 -20.45
N PHE A 146 -0.47 -13.85 -19.17
CA PHE A 146 -1.28 -12.74 -18.67
C PHE A 146 -0.46 -11.45 -18.48
N ILE A 147 0.84 -11.47 -18.79
CA ILE A 147 1.68 -10.27 -18.74
C ILE A 147 1.29 -9.36 -19.90
N GLN A 148 1.15 -8.05 -19.64
CA GLN A 148 0.91 -7.07 -20.68
C GLN A 148 2.13 -6.94 -21.61
N PHE A 149 1.92 -6.51 -22.85
CA PHE A 149 3.04 -6.27 -23.77
C PHE A 149 4.03 -5.26 -23.15
N GLN A 150 5.32 -5.60 -23.13
CA GLN A 150 6.37 -4.85 -22.42
C GLN A 150 6.13 -4.66 -20.91
N GLY A 151 5.31 -5.51 -20.28
CA GLY A 151 4.93 -5.38 -18.89
C GLY A 151 5.98 -5.82 -17.86
N VAL A 152 7.17 -6.28 -18.27
CA VAL A 152 8.25 -6.67 -17.34
C VAL A 152 9.26 -5.55 -17.20
N HIS A 153 9.39 -5.01 -16.00
CA HIS A 153 10.31 -3.92 -15.66
C HIS A 153 11.36 -4.41 -14.67
N MET A 154 12.59 -4.54 -15.14
CA MET A 154 13.75 -4.84 -14.30
C MET A 154 14.20 -3.59 -13.56
N VAL A 155 14.49 -3.71 -12.26
CA VAL A 155 14.98 -2.59 -11.46
C VAL A 155 16.50 -2.63 -11.40
N PHE A 156 17.12 -1.49 -11.69
CA PHE A 156 18.56 -1.31 -11.62
C PHE A 156 18.90 -0.27 -10.55
N ASN A 157 20.08 -0.40 -9.94
CA ASN A 157 20.61 0.62 -9.04
C ASN A 157 21.20 1.79 -9.84
N SER A 158 21.63 2.85 -9.14
CA SER A 158 22.23 4.05 -9.75
C SER A 158 23.54 3.78 -10.51
N GLN A 159 24.17 2.63 -10.31
CA GLN A 159 25.37 2.19 -11.03
C GLN A 159 25.03 1.36 -12.28
N GLY A 160 23.74 1.16 -12.58
CA GLY A 160 23.27 0.35 -13.71
C GLY A 160 23.26 -1.15 -13.46
N HIS A 161 23.53 -1.61 -12.23
CA HIS A 161 23.50 -3.04 -11.89
C HIS A 161 22.10 -3.49 -11.45
N PRO A 162 21.70 -4.75 -11.71
CA PRO A 162 20.42 -5.28 -11.27
C PRO A 162 20.25 -5.19 -9.75
N SER A 163 19.12 -4.66 -9.29
CA SER A 163 18.84 -4.54 -7.85
C SER A 163 18.36 -5.85 -7.21
N GLY A 164 18.07 -6.87 -8.03
CA GLY A 164 17.42 -8.10 -7.59
C GLY A 164 15.90 -7.99 -7.48
N GLU A 165 15.31 -6.92 -8.03
CA GLU A 165 13.86 -6.69 -8.05
C GLU A 165 13.34 -6.54 -9.49
N ALA A 166 12.12 -7.03 -9.73
CA ALA A 166 11.39 -6.79 -10.97
C ALA A 166 9.91 -6.56 -10.67
N PHE A 167 9.27 -5.81 -11.56
CA PHE A 167 7.84 -5.54 -11.52
C PHE A 167 7.19 -5.99 -12.81
N ILE A 168 6.04 -6.64 -12.70
CA ILE A 168 5.35 -7.27 -13.80
C ILE A 168 3.91 -6.77 -13.83
N GLN A 169 3.56 -6.08 -14.91
CA GLN A 169 2.22 -5.64 -15.21
C GLN A 169 1.44 -6.81 -15.82
N MET A 170 0.41 -7.26 -15.10
CA MET A 170 -0.54 -8.27 -15.57
C MET A 170 -1.75 -7.59 -16.21
N ASN A 171 -2.52 -8.36 -16.97
CA ASN A 171 -3.74 -7.88 -17.62
C ASN A 171 -4.97 -7.82 -16.70
N SER A 172 -4.88 -8.39 -15.49
CA SER A 172 -5.96 -8.41 -14.49
C SER A 172 -5.43 -8.67 -13.07
N GLU A 173 -6.20 -8.24 -12.07
CA GLU A 173 -5.91 -8.51 -10.65
C GLU A 173 -5.93 -10.01 -10.33
N GLN A 174 -6.88 -10.76 -10.91
CA GLN A 174 -6.97 -12.21 -10.71
C GLN A 174 -5.72 -12.92 -11.25
N ALA A 175 -5.19 -12.49 -12.40
CA ALA A 175 -3.95 -13.04 -12.94
C ALA A 175 -2.73 -12.70 -12.05
N ALA A 176 -2.65 -11.48 -11.52
CA ALA A 176 -1.60 -11.09 -10.59
C ALA A 176 -1.65 -11.89 -9.28
N ALA A 177 -2.83 -12.03 -8.68
CA ALA A 177 -3.04 -12.82 -7.47
C ALA A 177 -2.71 -14.30 -7.69
N GLY A 178 -3.18 -14.89 -8.80
CA GLY A 178 -2.87 -16.27 -9.17
C GLY A 178 -1.38 -16.50 -9.38
N ALA A 179 -0.71 -15.60 -10.12
CA ALA A 179 0.74 -15.67 -10.34
C ALA A 179 1.53 -15.56 -9.04
N ALA A 180 1.15 -14.63 -8.15
CA ALA A 180 1.80 -14.46 -6.87
C ALA A 180 1.64 -15.68 -5.99
N ALA A 181 0.42 -16.21 -5.84
CA ALA A 181 0.16 -17.41 -5.04
C ALA A 181 0.92 -18.64 -5.59
N ALA A 182 0.98 -18.78 -6.92
CA ALA A 182 1.65 -19.91 -7.56
C ALA A 182 3.18 -19.83 -7.51
N ALA A 183 3.75 -18.62 -7.49
CA ALA A 183 5.20 -18.41 -7.60
C ALA A 183 5.88 -18.01 -6.28
N HIS A 184 5.13 -17.60 -5.25
CA HIS A 184 5.69 -17.18 -3.98
C HIS A 184 6.53 -18.29 -3.32
N ASN A 185 7.72 -17.92 -2.82
CA ASN A 185 8.69 -18.82 -2.19
C ASN A 185 9.23 -19.95 -3.08
N LYS A 186 9.08 -19.86 -4.40
CA LYS A 186 9.75 -20.76 -5.33
C LYS A 186 11.18 -20.29 -5.60
N PHE A 187 12.01 -21.25 -6.02
CA PHE A 187 13.39 -20.97 -6.42
C PHE A 187 13.46 -20.61 -7.89
N MET A 188 14.19 -19.54 -8.20
CA MET A 188 14.68 -19.28 -9.56
C MET A 188 16.07 -19.87 -9.68
N VAL A 189 16.27 -20.74 -10.66
CA VAL A 189 17.54 -21.42 -10.94
C VAL A 189 18.11 -20.88 -12.24
N ILE A 190 19.33 -20.35 -12.19
CA ILE A 190 20.07 -19.87 -13.36
C ILE A 190 21.45 -20.52 -13.34
N GLY A 191 21.66 -21.47 -14.24
CA GLY A 191 22.87 -22.31 -14.25
C GLY A 191 23.05 -23.06 -12.93
N LYS A 192 24.13 -22.78 -12.20
CA LYS A 192 24.42 -23.39 -10.89
C LYS A 192 23.88 -22.58 -9.69
N LYS A 193 23.30 -21.39 -9.93
CA LYS A 193 22.83 -20.50 -8.88
C LYS A 193 21.33 -20.70 -8.66
N GLN A 194 20.92 -20.73 -7.40
CA GLN A 194 19.51 -20.75 -7.01
C GLN A 194 19.23 -19.66 -5.97
N ARG A 195 18.09 -18.99 -6.11
CA ARG A 195 17.61 -17.99 -5.15
C ARG A 195 16.14 -18.19 -4.90
N TYR A 196 15.73 -18.07 -3.63
CA TYR A 196 14.32 -18.00 -3.29
C TYR A 196 13.78 -16.64 -3.75
N ILE A 197 12.61 -16.65 -4.37
CA ILE A 197 11.97 -15.44 -4.86
C ILE A 197 10.76 -15.12 -4.00
N GLU A 198 10.76 -13.93 -3.42
CA GLU A 198 9.61 -13.36 -2.74
C GLU A 198 8.72 -12.72 -3.81
N VAL A 199 7.46 -13.17 -3.86
CA VAL A 199 6.46 -12.66 -4.81
C VAL A 199 5.33 -11.97 -4.06
N SER A 200 4.96 -10.76 -4.46
CA SER A 200 3.87 -10.00 -3.84
C SER A 200 3.04 -9.29 -4.91
N THR A 201 1.74 -9.12 -4.66
CA THR A 201 0.87 -8.31 -5.52
C THR A 201 0.89 -6.85 -5.09
N GLY A 202 0.59 -5.95 -6.02
CA GLY A 202 0.54 -4.52 -5.76
C GLY A 202 -0.08 -3.72 -6.90
N TYR A 203 0.04 -2.41 -6.82
CA TYR A 203 -0.46 -1.46 -7.81
C TYR A 203 0.65 -1.04 -8.77
N CYS A 204 0.37 -0.98 -10.07
CA CYS A 204 1.39 -0.68 -11.10
C CYS A 204 1.84 0.79 -11.15
N ASN A 205 1.15 1.70 -10.46
CA ASN A 205 1.52 3.11 -10.36
C ASN A 205 2.91 3.37 -9.74
N SER A 206 3.46 2.39 -9.02
CA SER A 206 4.75 2.49 -8.35
C SER A 206 5.97 2.24 -9.26
N VAL A 207 5.77 1.80 -10.50
CA VAL A 207 6.83 1.17 -11.30
C VAL A 207 7.28 2.03 -12.49
N VAL A 208 6.34 2.75 -13.11
CA VAL A 208 6.60 3.44 -14.39
C VAL A 208 7.25 4.82 -14.20
N THR A 209 7.20 5.40 -13.00
CA THR A 209 7.67 6.78 -12.76
C THR A 209 9.14 6.92 -12.38
N SER A 210 9.92 5.83 -12.27
CA SER A 210 11.34 5.89 -11.86
C SER A 210 12.35 5.80 -13.01
N GLN A 211 11.94 6.06 -14.27
CA GLN A 211 12.85 6.01 -15.43
C GLN A 211 12.97 7.31 -16.25
N HIS A 212 12.53 8.46 -15.73
CA HIS A 212 12.89 9.76 -16.31
C HIS A 212 13.53 10.68 -15.26
#